data_AF-A0A6A4NLT4-F1
#
_entry.id   AF-A0A6A4NLT4-F1
#
_cell.length_a   1.000
_cell.length_b   1.000
_cell.length_c   1.000
_cell.angle_alpha   90.00
_cell.angle_beta   90.00
_cell.angle_gamma   90.00
#
_symmetry.space_group_name_H-M   'P 1'
#
loop_
_entity.id
_entity.type
_entity.pdbx_description
1 polymer ?
#
loop_
_entity_poly.entity_id
_entity_poly.type
_entity_poly.pdbx_seq_one_letter_code
_entity_poly.pdbx_strand_id
1 'polypeptide(L)' 'MTEAFAHGAIFFIRYYNPEHNVDNVLARMFDDKDAILSHLSWVILFLGFHTLGLYVLNDVMLAFGTPKKQICPMDTICSW' A
#
# COMPACT_ATOMS: atom_id res chain seq x y z
N MET A 1 -6.15 -1.14 14.66
CA MET A 1 -6.31 -1.40 13.21
C MET A 1 -6.26 -2.89 12.92
N THR A 2 -5.19 -3.60 13.31
CA THR A 2 -5.04 -5.06 13.15
C THR A 2 -6.21 -5.88 13.70
N GLU A 3 -6.72 -5.55 14.90
CA GLU A 3 -7.87 -6.22 15.54
C GLU A 3 -9.14 -6.19 14.67
N ALA A 4 -9.42 -5.05 14.02
CA ALA A 4 -10.60 -4.92 13.16
C ALA A 4 -10.51 -5.81 11.90
N PHE A 5 -9.30 -5.92 11.31
CA PHE A 5 -9.07 -6.84 10.19
C PHE A 5 -9.11 -8.30 10.63
N ALA A 6 -8.58 -8.63 11.82
CA ALA A 6 -8.64 -9.98 12.37
C ALA A 6 -10.09 -10.43 12.64
N HIS A 7 -10.88 -9.57 13.29
CA HIS A 7 -12.30 -9.83 13.52
C HIS A 7 -13.08 -9.90 12.19
N GLY A 8 -12.76 -9.04 11.21
CA GLY A 8 -13.33 -9.10 9.87
C GLY A 8 -13.06 -10.44 9.16
N ALA A 9 -11.82 -10.93 9.21
CA ALA A 9 -11.47 -12.24 8.64
C ALA A 9 -12.20 -13.40 9.32
N ILE A 10 -12.34 -13.37 10.65
CA ILE A 10 -13.12 -14.38 11.40
C ILE A 10 -14.59 -14.34 11.00
N PHE A 11 -15.16 -13.15 10.81
CA PHE A 11 -16.52 -12.98 10.31
C PHE A 11 -16.72 -13.61 8.94
N PHE A 12 -15.78 -13.39 8.01
CA PHE A 12 -15.83 -13.98 6.67
C PHE A 12 -15.77 -15.51 6.66
N ILE A 13 -15.06 -16.14 7.59
CA ILE A 13 -14.93 -17.60 7.65
C ILE A 13 -16.14 -18.23 8.35
N ARG A 14 -16.61 -17.63 9.45
CA ARG A 14 -17.59 -18.28 10.34
C ARG A 14 -19.03 -17.84 10.13
N TYR A 15 -19.26 -16.62 9.69
CA TYR A 15 -20.60 -16.00 9.72
C TYR A 15 -21.07 -15.48 8.36
N TYR A 16 -20.22 -15.49 7.33
CA TYR A 16 -20.58 -15.08 5.98
C TYR A 16 -21.27 -16.23 5.22
N ASN A 17 -22.51 -15.99 4.78
CA ASN A 17 -23.25 -16.91 3.90
C ASN A 17 -23.41 -16.26 2.51
N PRO A 18 -22.81 -16.82 1.44
CA PRO A 18 -22.91 -16.26 0.09
C PRO A 18 -24.32 -16.33 -0.50
N GLU A 19 -25.14 -17.33 -0.12
CA GLU A 19 -26.50 -17.50 -0.63
C GLU A 19 -27.46 -16.42 -0.11
N HIS A 20 -27.17 -15.86 1.06
CA HIS A 20 -27.95 -14.79 1.67
C HIS A 20 -27.46 -13.38 1.26
N ASN A 21 -26.34 -13.31 0.53
CA ASN A 21 -25.63 -12.07 0.19
C ASN A 21 -25.39 -11.94 -1.32
N VAL A 22 -26.25 -12.56 -2.12
CA VAL A 22 -26.20 -12.48 -3.58
C VAL A 22 -26.41 -11.03 -4.03
N ASP A 23 -25.61 -10.59 -5.01
CA ASP A 23 -25.64 -9.24 -5.63
C ASP A 23 -25.36 -8.03 -4.72
N ASN A 24 -24.86 -8.24 -3.50
CA ASN A 24 -24.43 -7.11 -2.67
C ASN A 24 -23.02 -6.61 -3.08
N VAL A 25 -22.64 -5.42 -2.60
CA VAL A 25 -21.32 -4.81 -2.91
C VAL A 25 -20.16 -5.67 -2.42
N LEU A 26 -20.35 -6.42 -1.33
CA LEU A 26 -19.35 -7.28 -0.72
C LEU A 26 -19.07 -8.53 -1.58
N ALA A 27 -20.11 -9.14 -2.15
CA ALA A 27 -19.99 -10.26 -3.09
C ALA A 27 -19.27 -9.80 -4.37
N ARG A 28 -19.65 -8.64 -4.92
CA ARG A 28 -18.98 -8.04 -6.09
C ARG A 28 -17.50 -7.73 -5.84
N MET A 29 -17.16 -7.30 -4.62
CA MET A 29 -15.76 -7.08 -4.22
C MET A 29 -14.94 -8.38 -4.19
N PHE A 30 -15.58 -9.52 -3.90
CA PHE A 30 -14.94 -10.83 -3.94
C PHE A 30 -14.77 -11.37 -5.36
N ASP A 31 -15.70 -11.08 -6.27
CA ASP A 31 -15.58 -11.47 -7.68
C ASP A 31 -14.32 -10.87 -8.33
N ASP A 32 -14.02 -9.60 -8.02
CA ASP A 32 -12.85 -8.88 -8.53
C ASP A 32 -11.68 -8.77 -7.52
N LYS A 33 -11.57 -9.69 -6.56
CA LYS A 33 -10.54 -9.63 -5.49
C LYS A 33 -9.10 -9.56 -6.03
N ASP A 34 -8.83 -10.22 -7.16
CA ASP A 34 -7.49 -10.31 -7.73
C ASP A 34 -7.04 -8.96 -8.32
N ALA A 35 -7.99 -8.16 -8.84
CA ALA A 35 -7.71 -6.79 -9.27
C ALA A 35 -7.32 -5.89 -8.08
N ILE A 36 -8.05 -6.01 -6.97
CA ILE A 36 -7.75 -5.24 -5.74
C ILE A 36 -6.38 -5.61 -5.19
N LEU A 37 -6.07 -6.92 -5.10
CA LEU A 37 -4.80 -7.41 -4.60
C LEU A 37 -3.62 -7.02 -5.51
N SER A 38 -3.78 -7.11 -6.84
CA SER A 38 -2.74 -6.74 -7.80
C SER A 38 -2.43 -5.24 -7.78
N HIS A 39 -3.44 -4.38 -7.69
CA HIS A 39 -3.24 -2.94 -7.54
C HIS A 39 -2.57 -2.59 -6.21
N LEU A 40 -2.99 -3.22 -5.10
CA LEU A 40 -2.36 -2.99 -3.80
C LEU A 40 -0.88 -3.41 -3.80
N SER A 41 -0.58 -4.56 -4.41
CA SER A 41 0.81 -5.03 -4.60
C SER A 41 1.63 -4.03 -5.42
N TRP A 42 1.08 -3.53 -6.53
CA TRP A 42 1.73 -2.52 -7.36
C TRP A 42 2.04 -1.23 -6.58
N VAL A 43 1.09 -0.72 -5.79
CA VAL A 43 1.30 0.49 -4.97
C VAL A 43 2.39 0.27 -3.92
N ILE A 44 2.39 -0.88 -3.22
CA ILE A 44 3.40 -1.18 -2.20
C ILE A 44 4.80 -1.30 -2.82
N LEU A 45 4.91 -1.99 -3.96
CA LEU A 45 6.18 -2.11 -4.68
C LEU A 45 6.65 -0.74 -5.19
N PHE A 46 5.76 0.02 -5.82
CA PHE A 46 6.07 1.34 -6.32
C PHE A 46 6.57 2.24 -5.19
N LEU A 47 5.81 2.36 -4.10
CA LEU A 47 6.19 3.22 -2.99
C LEU A 47 7.47 2.73 -2.31
N GLY A 48 7.60 1.42 -2.08
CA GLY A 48 8.79 0.81 -1.46
C GLY A 48 10.06 1.09 -2.26
N PHE A 49 10.05 0.85 -3.58
CA PHE A 49 11.22 1.09 -4.43
C PHE A 49 11.57 2.58 -4.53
N HIS A 50 10.58 3.47 -4.66
CA HIS A 50 10.86 4.89 -4.85
C HIS A 50 11.30 5.56 -3.56
N THR A 51 10.66 5.25 -2.43
CA THR A 51 11.07 5.80 -1.13
C THR A 51 12.44 5.27 -0.72
N LEU A 52 12.66 3.95 -0.76
CA LEU A 52 13.97 3.38 -0.43
C LEU A 52 15.04 3.84 -1.41
N GLY A 53 14.73 3.86 -2.71
CA GLY A 53 15.65 4.33 -3.76
C GLY A 53 16.09 5.77 -3.52
N LEU A 54 15.17 6.68 -3.16
CA LEU A 54 15.52 8.05 -2.79
C LEU A 54 16.42 8.10 -1.55
N TYR A 55 16.13 7.32 -0.50
CA TYR A 55 16.97 7.29 0.70
C TYR A 55 18.40 6.79 0.40
N VAL A 56 18.54 5.70 -0.36
CA VAL A 56 19.85 5.15 -0.74
C VAL A 56 20.61 6.12 -1.63
N LEU A 57 19.97 6.70 -2.64
CA LEU A 57 20.61 7.70 -3.50
C LEU A 57 21.07 8.92 -2.68
N ASN A 58 20.27 9.35 -1.71
CA ASN A 58 20.60 10.46 -0.82
C ASN A 58 21.83 10.17 0.06
N ASP A 59 21.90 8.96 0.61
CA ASP A 59 23.04 8.49 1.42
C ASP A 59 24.31 8.38 0.57
N VAL A 60 24.18 7.83 -0.64
CA VAL A 60 25.29 7.73 -1.61
C VAL A 60 25.81 9.11 -2.01
N MET A 61 24.94 10.08 -2.31
CA MET A 61 25.37 11.45 -2.67
C MET A 61 26.07 12.17 -1.50
N LEU A 62 25.64 11.89 -0.26
CA LEU A 62 26.28 12.38 0.95
C LEU A 62 27.66 11.74 1.14
N ALA A 63 27.77 10.42 0.98
CA ALA A 63 29.03 9.68 1.10
C ALA A 63 30.06 10.12 0.06
N PHE A 64 29.63 10.49 -1.16
CA PHE A 64 30.50 11.04 -2.20
C PHE A 64 30.84 12.52 -2.03
N GLY A 65 30.38 13.18 -0.96
CA GLY A 65 30.70 14.59 -0.68
C GLY A 65 30.06 15.57 -1.66
N THR A 66 29.00 15.18 -2.38
CA THR A 66 28.27 16.04 -3.32
C THR A 66 26.82 16.31 -2.86
N PRO A 67 26.62 16.93 -1.68
CA PRO A 67 25.29 17.10 -1.08
C PRO A 67 24.35 17.99 -1.91
N LYS A 68 24.89 18.82 -2.82
CA LYS A 68 24.09 19.68 -3.71
C LYS A 68 23.29 18.92 -4.78
N LYS A 69 23.50 17.60 -4.94
CA LYS A 69 22.75 16.75 -5.89
C LYS A 69 21.68 15.89 -5.22
N GLN A 70 21.42 16.10 -3.92
CA GLN A 70 20.34 15.41 -3.22
C GLN A 70 18.99 15.78 -3.81
N ILE A 71 18.15 14.77 -4.03
CA ILE A 71 16.76 14.94 -4.48
C ILE A 71 15.93 15.00 -3.19
N CYS A 72 15.57 16.20 -2.73
CA CYS A 72 14.69 16.40 -1.57
C CYS A 72 13.29 16.87 -2.01
N PRO A 73 12.38 15.94 -2.38
CA PRO A 73 10.99 16.28 -2.70
C PRO A 73 10.12 16.42 -1.44
N MET A 74 10.54 15.87 -0.30
CA MET A 74 9.72 15.81 0.91
C MET A 74 9.55 17.18 1.60
N ASP A 75 10.59 18.03 1.57
CA ASP A 75 10.50 19.40 2.11
C ASP A 75 9.51 20.25 1.32
N THR A 76 9.38 20.05 0.01
CA THR A 76 8.41 20.79 -0.81
C THR A 76 6.98 20.27 -0.61
N ILE A 77 6.76 18.97 -0.45
CA ILE A 77 5.38 18.43 -0.26
C ILE A 77 4.84 18.72 1.14
N CYS A 78 5.71 18.78 2.16
CA CYS A 78 5.29 19.01 3.55
C CYS A 78 5.23 20.50 3.95
N SER A 79 5.70 21.41 3.09
CA SER A 79 5.74 22.86 3.33
C SER A 79 4.63 23.66 2.59
N TRP A 80 3.77 22.98 1.81
CA TRP A 80 2.51 23.54 1.29
C TRP A 80 1.34 23.04 2.14
#